data_AF-A0A2V9KJV4-F1
#
_entry.id   AF-A0A2V9KJV4-F1
#
_cell.length_a   1.000
_cell.length_b   1.000
_cell.length_c   1.000
_cell.angle_alpha   90.00
_cell.angle_beta   90.00
_cell.angle_gamma   90.00
#
_symmetry.space_group_name_H-M   'P 1'
#
loop_
_entity.id
_entity.type
_entity.pdbx_description
1 polymer ?
#
loop_
_entity_poly.entity_id
_entity_poly.type
_entity_poly.pdbx_seq_one_letter_code
_entity_poly.pdbx_strand_id
1 'polypeptide(L)'
;VEIQHGTAMQILRALAKRQDMHAYVLPGPKAGKSIGMFKKFPSAGDGLPDMVLLGAERNIARFEVKNKATAPGKTVGYTVSITDKKVVKKTSSFKKLDLLGKEQAFKEEKNAGTYLLPPELVDAVDLEAAVQAKTSAASYQFEAAGSLVTECYGKALAPYRVVTAKGVNGRLSGDYVVIGVIHTLNRWSYKQDFKLLRNARSAGAGGGSLLDKVL
;
A
#
# COMPACT_ATOMS: atom_id res chain seq x y z
N VAL A 1 -20.28 -14.65 -27.52
CA VAL A 1 -19.52 -15.55 -26.62
C VAL A 1 -18.43 -14.69 -25.99
N GLU A 2 -18.61 -14.20 -24.77
CA GLU A 2 -17.53 -13.52 -24.04
C GLU A 2 -16.48 -14.57 -23.70
N ILE A 3 -15.34 -14.50 -24.38
CA ILE A 3 -14.21 -15.38 -24.11
C ILE A 3 -13.61 -14.93 -22.77
N GLN A 4 -13.97 -15.63 -21.70
CA GLN A 4 -13.39 -15.40 -20.38
C GLN A 4 -11.98 -16.01 -20.33
N HIS A 5 -10.96 -15.17 -20.46
CA HIS A 5 -9.58 -15.60 -20.25
C HIS A 5 -9.27 -15.64 -18.74
N GLY A 6 -9.34 -16.83 -18.14
CA GLY A 6 -8.85 -17.10 -16.78
C GLY A 6 -9.92 -17.44 -15.75
N THR A 7 -9.50 -17.52 -14.49
CA THR A 7 -10.36 -17.82 -13.34
C THR A 7 -11.23 -16.62 -12.96
N ALA A 8 -12.39 -16.86 -12.35
CA ALA A 8 -13.28 -15.79 -11.86
C ALA A 8 -12.55 -14.78 -10.96
N MET A 9 -11.63 -15.25 -10.11
CA MET A 9 -10.82 -14.37 -9.25
C MET A 9 -9.80 -13.53 -10.02
N GLN A 10 -9.23 -14.05 -11.10
CA GLN A 10 -8.33 -13.26 -11.96
C GLN A 10 -9.09 -12.11 -12.63
N ILE A 11 -10.31 -12.38 -13.12
CA ILE A 11 -11.16 -11.35 -13.73
C ILE A 11 -11.55 -10.30 -12.69
N LEU A 12 -12.01 -10.71 -11.51
CA LEU A 12 -12.36 -9.78 -10.43
C LEU A 12 -11.17 -8.90 -10.02
N ARG A 13 -9.97 -9.47 -9.91
CA ARG A 13 -8.75 -8.69 -9.62
C ARG A 13 -8.37 -7.75 -10.75
N ALA A 14 -8.55 -8.16 -12.01
CA ALA A 14 -8.29 -7.30 -13.16
C ALA A 14 -9.25 -6.10 -13.18
N LEU A 15 -10.54 -6.33 -12.90
CA LEU A 15 -11.55 -5.28 -12.78
C LEU A 15 -11.25 -4.34 -11.61
N ALA A 16 -10.89 -4.88 -10.44
CA ALA A 16 -10.51 -4.07 -9.27
C ALA A 16 -9.34 -3.14 -9.60
N LYS A 17 -8.30 -3.71 -10.21
CA LYS A 17 -7.07 -2.99 -10.55
C LYS A 17 -7.31 -1.84 -11.54
N ARG A 18 -8.31 -1.96 -12.43
CA ARG A 18 -8.69 -0.87 -13.35
C ARG A 18 -9.32 0.32 -12.62
N GLN A 19 -10.01 0.05 -11.52
CA GLN A 19 -10.81 1.03 -10.77
C GLN A 19 -10.14 1.51 -9.47
N ASP A 20 -8.82 1.33 -9.35
CA ASP A 20 -8.06 1.69 -8.14
C ASP A 20 -8.57 0.96 -6.88
N MET A 21 -9.07 -0.26 -7.05
CA MET A 21 -9.63 -1.11 -6.00
C MET A 21 -8.92 -2.45 -5.90
N HIS A 22 -9.07 -3.11 -4.76
CA HIS A 22 -8.54 -4.44 -4.50
C HIS A 22 -9.67 -5.43 -4.24
N ALA A 23 -9.65 -6.54 -4.98
CA ALA A 23 -10.53 -7.68 -4.74
C ALA A 23 -9.82 -8.71 -3.85
N TYR A 24 -10.30 -8.86 -2.62
CA TYR A 24 -9.76 -9.79 -1.63
C TYR A 24 -10.85 -10.41 -0.77
N VAL A 25 -10.48 -11.41 0.03
CA VAL A 25 -11.41 -12.15 0.88
C VAL A 25 -10.95 -12.02 2.32
N LEU A 26 -11.86 -11.59 3.20
CA LEU A 26 -11.65 -11.57 4.64
C LEU A 26 -12.42 -12.70 5.32
N PRO A 27 -11.92 -13.23 6.44
CA PRO A 27 -12.71 -14.11 7.29
C PRO A 27 -13.93 -13.34 7.81
N GLY A 28 -15.11 -13.92 7.70
CA GLY A 28 -16.34 -13.37 8.26
C GLY A 28 -16.45 -13.59 9.77
N PRO A 29 -17.46 -13.00 10.43
CA PRO A 29 -17.64 -13.13 11.88
C PRO A 29 -18.04 -14.53 12.34
N LYS A 30 -18.45 -15.41 11.40
CA LYS A 30 -18.80 -16.81 11.67
C LYS A 30 -17.80 -17.73 10.97
N ALA A 31 -17.38 -18.79 11.66
CA ALA A 31 -16.51 -19.82 11.08
C ALA A 31 -17.11 -20.37 9.77
N GLY A 32 -16.26 -20.53 8.74
CA GLY A 32 -16.67 -21.01 7.42
C GLY A 32 -17.38 -19.97 6.54
N LYS A 33 -17.67 -18.75 7.03
CA LYS A 33 -18.15 -17.65 6.20
C LYS A 33 -17.02 -16.72 5.86
N SER A 34 -16.90 -16.36 4.58
CA SER A 34 -15.93 -15.39 4.09
C SER A 34 -16.64 -14.21 3.46
N ILE A 35 -16.04 -13.04 3.56
CA ILE A 35 -16.55 -11.79 2.99
C ILE A 35 -15.63 -11.39 1.85
N GLY A 36 -16.16 -11.41 0.63
CA GLY A 36 -15.49 -10.81 -0.52
C GLY A 36 -15.54 -9.29 -0.41
N MET A 37 -14.37 -8.65 -0.45
CA MET A 37 -14.23 -7.21 -0.34
C MET A 37 -13.69 -6.64 -1.65
N PHE A 38 -14.29 -5.53 -2.07
CA PHE A 38 -13.88 -4.75 -3.23
C PHE A 38 -13.70 -3.30 -2.79
N LYS A 39 -12.51 -2.98 -2.30
CA LYS A 39 -12.22 -1.69 -1.64
C LYS A 39 -10.83 -1.18 -1.97
N LYS A 40 -10.65 0.14 -1.86
CA LYS A 40 -9.33 0.78 -1.89
C LYS A 40 -8.53 0.42 -0.63
N PHE A 41 -7.22 0.64 -0.68
CA PHE A 41 -6.42 0.56 0.54
C PHE A 41 -6.85 1.65 1.53
N PRO A 42 -7.00 1.32 2.82
CA PRO A 42 -7.29 2.32 3.83
C PRO A 42 -6.11 3.28 3.98
N SER A 43 -6.41 4.57 4.11
CA SER A 43 -5.45 5.63 4.43
C SER A 43 -5.48 6.02 5.92
N ALA A 44 -6.53 5.65 6.65
CA ALA A 44 -6.72 5.97 8.06
C ALA A 44 -6.28 4.84 9.00
N GLY A 45 -5.72 5.22 10.15
CA GLY A 45 -5.34 4.29 11.22
C GLY A 45 -6.54 3.53 11.79
N ASP A 46 -6.37 2.24 12.02
CA ASP A 46 -7.44 1.31 12.44
C ASP A 46 -7.29 0.85 13.91
N GLY A 47 -6.63 1.67 14.73
CA GLY A 47 -6.46 1.43 16.17
C GLY A 47 -5.72 0.13 16.53
N LEU A 48 -4.93 -0.41 15.61
CA LEU A 48 -4.05 -1.55 15.86
C LEU A 48 -2.87 -1.12 16.76
N PRO A 49 -2.37 -2.01 17.63
CA PRO A 49 -1.18 -1.71 18.42
C PRO A 49 -0.01 -1.35 17.51
N ASP A 50 0.77 -0.36 17.94
CA ASP A 50 1.94 0.09 17.21
C ASP A 50 3.01 -1.01 17.17
N MET A 51 3.65 -1.15 16.01
CA MET A 51 4.81 -2.03 15.85
C MET A 51 6.06 -1.27 16.27
N VAL A 52 6.79 -1.76 17.26
CA VAL A 52 7.96 -1.11 17.84
C VAL A 52 9.17 -2.00 17.62
N LEU A 53 10.17 -1.48 16.90
CA LEU A 53 11.41 -2.19 16.61
C LEU A 53 12.45 -2.07 17.74
N LEU A 54 12.49 -0.92 18.42
CA LEU A 54 13.51 -0.56 19.42
C LEU A 54 12.85 -0.05 20.69
N GLY A 55 13.45 -0.37 21.85
CA GLY A 55 12.98 0.06 23.18
C GLY A 55 12.39 -1.08 24.01
N ALA A 56 11.87 -0.73 25.19
CA ALA A 56 11.29 -1.68 26.14
C ALA A 56 10.02 -2.37 25.60
N GLU A 57 9.28 -1.70 24.72
CA GLU A 57 8.04 -2.21 24.11
C GLU A 57 8.28 -2.92 22.77
N ARG A 58 9.50 -3.41 22.52
CA ARG A 58 9.86 -4.07 21.25
C ARG A 58 8.96 -5.29 21.00
N ASN A 59 8.28 -5.28 19.86
CA ASN A 59 7.42 -6.38 19.42
C ASN A 59 7.77 -6.92 18.02
N ILE A 60 8.75 -6.30 17.33
CA ILE A 60 9.26 -6.75 16.04
C ILE A 60 10.58 -7.52 16.22
N ALA A 61 10.62 -8.75 15.72
CA ALA A 61 11.84 -9.56 15.67
C ALA A 61 12.76 -9.13 14.51
N ARG A 62 12.22 -9.01 13.31
CA ARG A 62 12.95 -8.63 12.08
C ARG A 62 12.17 -7.59 11.31
N PHE A 63 12.85 -6.57 10.81
CA PHE A 63 12.26 -5.54 9.96
C PHE A 63 13.22 -5.16 8.84
N GLU A 64 12.80 -5.33 7.60
CA GLU A 64 13.55 -4.98 6.41
C GLU A 64 12.73 -4.03 5.56
N VAL A 65 13.32 -2.92 5.15
CA VAL A 65 12.69 -1.95 4.25
C VAL A 65 13.40 -1.96 2.91
N LYS A 66 12.62 -2.17 1.85
CA LYS A 66 13.06 -2.03 0.47
C LYS A 66 12.45 -0.75 -0.11
N ASN A 67 13.33 0.13 -0.60
CA ASN A 67 12.94 1.32 -1.33
C ASN A 67 12.99 1.01 -2.83
N LYS A 68 11.85 1.08 -3.51
CA LYS A 68 11.78 0.94 -4.96
C LYS A 68 12.13 2.29 -5.60
N ALA A 69 13.37 2.45 -6.06
CA ALA A 69 13.85 3.69 -6.69
C ALA A 69 13.10 4.06 -7.98
N THR A 70 12.46 3.09 -8.65
CA THR A 70 11.61 3.33 -9.83
C THR A 70 10.25 3.96 -9.46
N ALA A 71 9.88 3.99 -8.19
CA ALA A 71 8.63 4.54 -7.67
C ALA A 71 8.90 5.70 -6.68
N PRO A 72 8.01 6.70 -6.57
CA PRO A 72 6.78 6.94 -7.35
C PRO A 72 7.00 7.61 -8.71
N GLY A 73 5.97 7.54 -9.56
CA GLY A 73 5.97 8.13 -10.90
C GLY A 73 4.59 8.63 -11.35
N LYS A 74 4.58 9.36 -12.46
CA LYS A 74 3.35 9.79 -13.14
C LYS A 74 2.93 8.73 -14.15
N THR A 75 1.63 8.53 -14.34
CA THR A 75 1.14 7.65 -15.41
C THR A 75 0.50 8.47 -16.51
N VAL A 76 0.77 8.10 -17.76
CA VAL A 76 0.15 8.65 -18.97
C VAL A 76 -0.51 7.52 -19.75
N GLY A 77 -1.77 7.73 -20.13
CA GLY A 77 -2.53 6.86 -21.01
C GLY A 77 -2.96 7.60 -22.28
N TYR A 78 -3.00 6.87 -23.39
CA TYR A 78 -3.44 7.35 -24.70
C TYR A 78 -4.50 6.40 -25.22
N THR A 79 -5.67 6.91 -25.57
CA THR A 79 -6.71 6.14 -26.27
C THR A 79 -7.16 6.89 -27.52
N VAL A 80 -7.80 6.20 -28.45
CA VAL A 80 -8.45 6.82 -29.62
C VAL A 80 -9.95 6.74 -29.39
N SER A 81 -10.63 7.90 -29.41
CA SER A 81 -12.09 7.93 -29.35
C SER A 81 -12.67 7.32 -30.63
N ILE A 82 -13.60 6.37 -30.50
CA ILE A 82 -14.23 5.71 -31.64
C ILE A 82 -15.15 6.68 -32.40
N THR A 83 -15.79 7.61 -31.69
CA THR A 83 -16.72 8.60 -32.24
C THR A 83 -16.00 9.68 -33.07
N ASP A 84 -14.92 10.24 -32.52
CA ASP A 84 -14.26 11.41 -33.14
C ASP A 84 -12.91 11.08 -33.80
N LYS A 85 -12.43 9.84 -33.67
CA LYS A 85 -11.09 9.38 -34.11
C LYS A 85 -9.92 10.21 -33.59
N LYS A 86 -10.16 11.03 -32.56
CA LYS A 86 -9.14 11.86 -31.90
C LYS A 86 -8.41 11.07 -30.82
N VAL A 87 -7.12 11.36 -30.66
CA VAL A 87 -6.30 10.82 -29.56
C VAL A 87 -6.65 11.55 -28.27
N VAL A 88 -7.18 10.83 -27.29
CA VAL A 88 -7.45 11.31 -25.95
C VAL A 88 -6.28 10.92 -25.06
N LYS A 89 -5.63 11.91 -24.46
CA LYS A 89 -4.53 11.74 -23.51
C LYS A 89 -5.01 12.05 -22.09
N LYS A 90 -4.72 11.16 -21.14
CA LYS A 90 -4.97 11.39 -19.72
C LYS A 90 -3.69 11.15 -18.91
N THR A 91 -3.49 11.97 -17.89
CA THR A 91 -2.32 11.94 -17.01
C THR A 91 -2.78 11.99 -15.57
N SER A 92 -2.24 11.13 -14.70
CA SER A 92 -2.44 11.20 -13.25
C SER A 92 -1.10 11.31 -12.52
N SER A 93 -1.10 12.04 -11.40
CA SER A 93 0.08 12.26 -10.56
C SER A 93 -0.12 11.71 -9.15
N PHE A 94 0.97 11.17 -8.58
CA PHE A 94 1.02 10.65 -7.22
C PHE A 94 0.82 11.72 -6.15
N LYS A 95 0.91 13.02 -6.50
CA LYS A 95 0.69 14.14 -5.56
C LYS A 95 -0.76 14.29 -5.11
N LYS A 96 -1.72 13.80 -5.89
CA LYS A 96 -3.17 13.92 -5.62
C LYS A 96 -3.75 12.75 -4.82
N LEU A 97 -2.91 11.83 -4.34
CA LEU A 97 -3.34 10.63 -3.64
C LEU A 97 -3.33 10.82 -2.12
N ASP A 98 -4.18 10.06 -1.44
CA ASP A 98 -4.18 9.97 0.02
C ASP A 98 -2.86 9.36 0.51
N LEU A 99 -2.20 10.07 1.42
CA LEU A 99 -0.88 9.69 1.93
C LEU A 99 -1.03 8.95 3.27
N LEU A 100 -0.27 7.87 3.43
CA LEU A 100 -0.11 7.15 4.70
C LEU A 100 0.90 7.85 5.64
N GLY A 101 0.97 9.17 5.58
CA GLY A 101 1.95 9.96 6.34
C GLY A 101 1.95 11.44 5.98
N LYS A 102 2.80 12.20 6.68
CA LYS A 102 2.80 13.67 6.62
C LYS A 102 3.48 14.23 5.36
N GLU A 103 4.42 13.50 4.76
CA GLU A 103 5.18 13.97 3.59
C GLU A 103 5.07 13.02 2.40
N GLN A 104 5.07 13.58 1.18
CA GLN A 104 5.17 12.82 -0.06
C GLN A 104 6.53 12.13 -0.20
N ALA A 105 6.54 10.97 -0.86
CA ALA A 105 7.74 10.18 -1.12
C ALA A 105 8.85 10.97 -1.85
N PHE A 106 8.49 11.86 -2.79
CA PHE A 106 9.39 12.83 -3.41
C PHE A 106 8.83 14.25 -3.30
N LYS A 107 9.71 15.22 -2.98
CA LYS A 107 9.37 16.65 -2.97
C LYS A 107 9.17 17.22 -4.38
N GLU A 108 9.98 16.75 -5.34
CA GLU A 108 9.95 17.22 -6.73
C GLU A 108 9.43 16.16 -7.70
N GLU A 109 8.41 16.53 -8.47
CA GLU A 109 7.78 15.68 -9.49
C GLU A 109 8.63 15.49 -10.74
N LYS A 110 9.63 16.36 -10.97
CA LYS A 110 10.51 16.32 -12.15
C LYS A 110 11.45 15.12 -12.14
N ASN A 111 11.76 14.61 -10.94
CA ASN A 111 12.65 13.47 -10.74
C ASN A 111 11.88 12.14 -10.66
N ALA A 112 10.56 12.17 -10.87
CA ALA A 112 9.71 10.99 -10.81
C ALA A 112 9.61 10.33 -12.20
N GLY A 113 9.67 9.00 -12.25
CA GLY A 113 9.54 8.25 -13.50
C GLY A 113 8.18 8.46 -14.18
N THR A 114 8.13 8.29 -15.50
CA THR A 114 6.86 8.31 -16.25
C THR A 114 6.51 6.88 -16.68
N TYR A 115 5.32 6.43 -16.29
CA TYR A 115 4.74 5.15 -16.66
C TYR A 115 3.77 5.33 -17.83
N LEU A 116 3.92 4.49 -18.84
CA LEU A 116 2.94 4.36 -19.91
C LEU A 116 1.92 3.30 -19.54
N LEU A 117 0.64 3.61 -19.70
CA LEU A 117 -0.43 2.65 -19.50
C LEU A 117 -0.39 1.61 -20.64
N PRO A 118 -0.37 0.30 -20.36
CA PRO A 118 -0.39 -0.71 -21.40
C PRO A 118 -1.74 -0.69 -22.13
N PRO A 119 -1.77 -1.02 -23.44
CA PRO A 119 -2.96 -0.89 -24.27
C PRO A 119 -4.16 -1.73 -23.78
N GLU A 120 -3.92 -2.83 -23.07
CA GLU A 120 -4.97 -3.70 -22.49
C GLU A 120 -5.84 -3.02 -21.41
N LEU A 121 -5.32 -1.93 -20.81
CA LEU A 121 -5.99 -1.14 -19.78
C LEU A 121 -6.53 0.18 -20.34
N VAL A 122 -6.28 0.44 -21.63
CA VAL A 122 -6.72 1.62 -22.35
C VAL A 122 -8.07 1.28 -22.98
N ASP A 123 -9.13 1.33 -22.17
CA ASP A 123 -10.49 1.32 -22.69
C ASP A 123 -11.00 2.76 -22.79
N ALA A 124 -11.73 3.09 -23.85
CA ALA A 124 -12.11 4.47 -24.16
C ALA A 124 -13.07 5.08 -23.11
N VAL A 125 -13.82 4.22 -22.41
CA VAL A 125 -14.89 4.65 -21.49
C VAL A 125 -14.34 5.10 -20.14
N ASP A 126 -13.22 4.55 -19.66
CA ASP A 126 -12.70 4.86 -18.32
C ASP A 126 -11.17 4.91 -18.24
N LEU A 127 -10.57 5.69 -19.15
CA LEU A 127 -9.13 5.92 -19.16
C LEU A 127 -8.64 6.63 -17.89
N GLU A 128 -9.47 7.47 -17.29
CA GLU A 128 -9.10 8.27 -16.12
C GLU A 128 -8.92 7.40 -14.88
N ALA A 129 -9.86 6.48 -14.59
CA ALA A 129 -9.71 5.56 -13.47
C ALA A 129 -8.51 4.62 -13.67
N ALA A 130 -8.27 4.14 -14.90
CA ALA A 130 -7.13 3.27 -15.19
C ALA A 130 -5.78 3.95 -14.98
N VAL A 131 -5.65 5.21 -15.43
CA VAL A 131 -4.43 6.01 -15.21
C VAL A 131 -4.26 6.34 -13.72
N GLN A 132 -5.35 6.66 -13.01
CA GLN A 132 -5.31 6.88 -11.56
C GLN A 132 -4.89 5.63 -10.79
N ALA A 133 -5.47 4.47 -11.10
CA ALA A 133 -5.17 3.21 -10.45
C ALA A 133 -3.71 2.80 -10.63
N LYS A 134 -3.17 3.00 -11.85
CA LYS A 134 -1.75 2.74 -12.12
C LYS A 134 -0.84 3.68 -11.34
N THR A 135 -1.19 4.96 -11.27
CA THR A 135 -0.45 5.96 -10.47
C THR A 135 -0.51 5.65 -8.97
N SER A 136 -1.68 5.24 -8.47
CA SER A 136 -1.90 4.81 -7.09
C SER A 136 -1.03 3.60 -6.74
N ALA A 137 -1.04 2.56 -7.58
CA ALA A 137 -0.16 1.40 -7.42
C ALA A 137 1.33 1.76 -7.48
N ALA A 138 1.71 2.70 -8.35
CA ALA A 138 3.08 3.20 -8.47
C ALA A 138 3.47 4.14 -7.32
N SER A 139 2.52 4.65 -6.52
CA SER A 139 2.81 5.57 -5.42
C SER A 139 3.50 4.89 -4.23
N TYR A 140 3.31 3.59 -4.06
CA TYR A 140 3.91 2.80 -2.98
C TYR A 140 5.40 2.54 -3.22
N GLN A 141 6.22 3.45 -2.69
CA GLN A 141 7.68 3.41 -2.79
C GLN A 141 8.32 2.42 -1.82
N PHE A 142 7.81 2.35 -0.60
CA PHE A 142 8.40 1.58 0.48
C PHE A 142 7.65 0.28 0.68
N GLU A 143 8.37 -0.83 0.58
CA GLU A 143 7.90 -2.15 0.93
C GLU A 143 8.69 -2.63 2.15
N ALA A 144 7.99 -2.91 3.25
CA ALA A 144 8.63 -3.45 4.44
C ALA A 144 8.19 -4.89 4.68
N ALA A 145 9.12 -5.74 5.07
CA ALA A 145 8.86 -7.13 5.41
C ALA A 145 9.50 -7.45 6.75
N GLY A 146 8.84 -8.30 7.53
CA GLY A 146 9.32 -8.57 8.87
C GLY A 146 8.57 -9.67 9.57
N SER A 147 9.00 -9.94 10.80
CA SER A 147 8.40 -10.92 11.68
C SER A 147 8.08 -10.29 13.03
N LEU A 148 6.88 -10.53 13.53
CA LEU A 148 6.48 -10.17 14.89
C LEU A 148 6.76 -11.29 15.88
N VAL A 149 7.01 -10.88 17.12
CA VAL A 149 6.96 -11.76 18.29
C VAL A 149 5.56 -11.65 18.87
N THR A 150 4.73 -12.68 18.69
CA THR A 150 3.30 -12.57 19.04
C THR A 150 3.06 -12.46 20.55
N GLU A 151 3.95 -12.96 21.39
CA GLU A 151 3.86 -12.77 22.85
C GLU A 151 3.93 -11.29 23.25
N CYS A 152 4.66 -10.47 22.49
CA CYS A 152 4.78 -9.03 22.72
C CYS A 152 3.74 -8.22 21.92
N TYR A 153 3.14 -8.80 20.89
CA TYR A 153 2.17 -8.14 20.04
C TYR A 153 0.75 -8.61 20.38
N GLY A 154 0.05 -7.83 21.21
CA GLY A 154 -1.21 -8.23 21.85
C GLY A 154 -2.44 -8.45 20.95
N LYS A 155 -2.30 -8.49 19.61
CA LYS A 155 -3.39 -8.78 18.66
C LYS A 155 -2.90 -9.52 17.42
N ALA A 156 -3.72 -10.37 16.82
CA ALA A 156 -3.40 -10.94 15.52
C ALA A 156 -3.50 -9.86 14.42
N LEU A 157 -2.45 -9.71 13.61
CA LEU A 157 -2.51 -8.89 12.41
C LEU A 157 -3.49 -9.46 11.39
N ALA A 158 -4.20 -8.57 10.70
CA ALA A 158 -5.01 -8.89 9.54
C ALA A 158 -4.57 -8.03 8.35
N PRO A 159 -4.63 -8.56 7.12
CA PRO A 159 -4.32 -7.79 5.92
C PRO A 159 -5.34 -6.67 5.68
N TYR A 160 -4.97 -5.68 4.88
CA TYR A 160 -5.76 -4.50 4.53
C TYR A 160 -6.12 -3.61 5.71
N ARG A 161 -5.25 -3.55 6.73
CA ARG A 161 -5.35 -2.64 7.87
C ARG A 161 -4.11 -1.75 7.94
N VAL A 162 -4.27 -0.56 8.52
CA VAL A 162 -3.15 0.38 8.73
C VAL A 162 -2.56 0.17 10.11
N VAL A 163 -1.23 0.10 10.17
CA VAL A 163 -0.44 -0.07 11.40
C VAL A 163 0.67 0.98 11.46
N THR A 164 0.93 1.52 12.65
CA THR A 164 2.05 2.43 12.86
C THR A 164 3.31 1.61 13.15
N ALA A 165 4.40 1.82 12.40
CA ALA A 165 5.70 1.27 12.73
C ALA A 165 6.62 2.36 13.31
N LYS A 166 7.19 2.10 14.49
CA LYS A 166 8.06 3.01 15.25
C LYS A 166 9.46 2.39 15.43
N GLY A 167 10.49 3.25 15.36
CA GLY A 167 11.87 2.87 15.70
C GLY A 167 12.76 2.45 14.52
N VAL A 168 12.33 2.65 13.27
CA VAL A 168 13.07 2.20 12.07
C VAL A 168 13.87 3.33 11.40
N ASN A 169 14.34 4.34 12.16
CA ASN A 169 14.74 5.69 11.68
C ASN A 169 13.51 6.62 11.52
N GLY A 170 13.62 7.87 11.95
CA GLY A 170 12.52 8.85 11.94
C GLY A 170 11.91 9.08 10.55
N ARG A 171 12.66 8.83 9.47
CA ARG A 171 12.16 8.93 8.08
C ARG A 171 11.31 7.74 7.63
N LEU A 172 11.57 6.55 8.18
CA LEU A 172 10.90 5.30 7.86
C LEU A 172 9.86 4.90 8.92
N SER A 173 9.81 5.60 10.04
CA SER A 173 8.73 5.44 11.02
C SER A 173 7.44 6.04 10.47
N GLY A 174 6.27 5.51 10.85
CA GLY A 174 4.95 6.01 10.46
C GLY A 174 3.98 4.90 10.07
N ASP A 175 2.87 5.29 9.46
CA ASP A 175 1.78 4.39 9.07
C ASP A 175 2.08 3.54 7.81
N TYR A 176 1.77 2.27 7.90
CA TYR A 176 1.94 1.30 6.83
C TYR A 176 0.64 0.54 6.63
N VAL A 177 0.30 0.22 5.38
CA VAL A 177 -0.80 -0.71 5.10
C VAL A 177 -0.26 -2.14 5.05
N VAL A 178 -0.91 -3.04 5.79
CA VAL A 178 -0.59 -4.47 5.78
C VAL A 178 -1.14 -5.08 4.50
N ILE A 179 -0.28 -5.64 3.65
CA ILE A 179 -0.72 -6.31 2.40
C ILE A 179 -0.88 -7.82 2.56
N GLY A 180 -0.19 -8.42 3.52
CA GLY A 180 -0.22 -9.86 3.73
C GLY A 180 0.41 -10.24 5.05
N VAL A 181 -0.14 -11.30 5.64
CA VAL A 181 0.34 -11.88 6.90
C VAL A 181 0.35 -13.39 6.74
N ILE A 182 1.45 -14.02 7.14
CA ILE A 182 1.59 -15.47 7.20
C ILE A 182 1.66 -15.84 8.68
N HIS A 183 0.67 -16.61 9.11
CA HIS A 183 0.57 -17.12 10.46
C HIS A 183 1.14 -18.53 10.49
N THR A 184 2.22 -18.74 11.23
CA THR A 184 2.82 -20.07 11.43
C THR A 184 2.59 -20.51 12.87
N LEU A 185 1.78 -21.55 13.05
CA LEU A 185 1.47 -22.13 14.35
C LEU A 185 2.19 -23.47 14.48
N ASN A 186 3.10 -23.55 15.43
CA ASN A 186 3.73 -24.80 15.85
C ASN A 186 3.23 -25.16 17.25
N ARG A 187 3.54 -26.39 17.70
CA ARG A 187 3.15 -26.90 19.03
C ARG A 187 3.53 -25.95 20.19
N TRP A 188 4.63 -25.22 20.06
CA TRP A 188 5.20 -24.40 21.13
C TRP A 188 5.42 -22.93 20.74
N SER A 189 5.11 -22.54 19.49
CA SER A 189 5.43 -21.20 19.01
C SER A 189 4.41 -20.70 18.03
N TYR A 190 4.04 -19.43 18.17
CA TYR A 190 3.25 -18.72 17.18
C TYR A 190 4.07 -17.56 16.62
N LYS A 191 4.20 -17.53 15.29
CA LYS A 191 4.94 -16.51 14.55
C LYS A 191 4.07 -15.88 13.48
N GLN A 192 4.22 -14.57 13.32
CA GLN A 192 3.53 -13.80 12.28
C GLN A 192 4.54 -13.07 11.42
N ASP A 193 4.63 -13.48 10.16
CA ASP A 193 5.42 -12.80 9.15
C ASP A 193 4.51 -11.85 8.38
N PHE A 194 4.93 -10.60 8.19
CA PHE A 194 4.11 -9.56 7.58
C PHE A 194 4.81 -8.90 6.40
N LYS A 195 3.99 -8.35 5.51
CA LYS A 195 4.41 -7.46 4.43
C LYS A 195 3.59 -6.18 4.50
N LEU A 196 4.28 -5.06 4.38
CA LEU A 196 3.75 -3.72 4.52
C LEU A 196 4.06 -2.90 3.27
N LEU A 197 3.15 -1.99 2.90
CA LEU A 197 3.39 -0.97 1.89
C LEU A 197 3.20 0.43 2.48
N ARG A 198 3.94 1.40 1.94
CA ARG A 198 3.82 2.81 2.29
C ARG A 198 4.15 3.71 1.10
N ASN A 199 3.35 4.76 0.94
CA ASN A 199 3.46 5.77 -0.13
C ASN A 199 3.95 7.15 0.38
N ALA A 200 4.24 7.27 1.67
CA ALA A 200 4.64 8.51 2.33
C ALA A 200 5.99 8.40 3.05
N ARG A 201 6.60 9.53 3.37
CA ARG A 201 7.73 9.62 4.32
C ARG A 201 7.23 10.26 5.60
N SER A 202 7.81 9.86 6.73
CA SER A 202 7.64 10.66 7.94
C SER A 202 8.60 11.84 7.89
N ALA A 203 8.19 12.95 8.50
CA ALA A 203 9.12 13.99 8.88
C ALA A 203 10.27 13.28 9.60
N GLY A 204 11.46 13.30 8.99
CA GLY A 204 12.63 12.77 9.65
C GLY A 204 12.73 13.41 11.03
N ALA A 205 13.26 12.70 12.03
CA ALA A 205 13.66 13.34 13.26
C ALA A 205 14.74 14.37 12.92
N GLY A 206 14.32 15.57 12.56
CA GLY A 206 15.11 16.74 12.28
C GLY A 206 14.54 17.83 13.15
N GLY A 207 15.24 18.15 14.22
CA GLY A 207 14.95 19.33 15.05
C GLY A 207 13.99 19.13 16.22
N GLY A 208 13.86 17.93 16.79
CA GLY A 208 13.30 17.79 18.14
C GLY A 208 14.38 18.18 19.14
N SER A 209 14.39 19.43 19.60
CA SER A 209 15.26 19.94 20.67
C SER A 209 15.17 19.01 21.88
N LEU A 210 16.21 18.19 22.07
CA LEU A 210 16.48 17.47 23.32
C LEU A 210 17.22 18.37 24.33
N LEU A 211 17.35 19.66 24.05
CA LEU A 211 18.05 20.63 24.90
C LEU A 211 17.12 21.56 25.69
N ASP A 212 15.79 21.48 25.54
CA ASP A 212 14.84 22.39 26.21
C ASP A 212 14.15 21.82 27.46
N LYS A 213 14.68 20.74 28.06
CA LYS A 213 14.15 20.20 29.33
C LYS A 213 15.19 19.96 30.42
N VAL A 214 16.32 20.64 30.36
CA VAL A 214 17.25 20.74 31.48
C VAL A 214 17.75 22.17 31.59
N LEU A 215 16.93 23.03 32.18
CA LEU A 215 17.31 24.22 32.96
C LEU A 215 16.12 24.55 33.88
#